data_AF-A0A7V9U021-F1
#
_entry.id   AF-A0A7V9U021-F1
#
_cell.length_a   1.000
_cell.length_b   1.000
_cell.length_c   1.000
_cell.angle_alpha   90.00
_cell.angle_beta   90.00
_cell.angle_gamma   90.00
#
_symmetry.space_group_name_H-M   'P 1'
#
loop_
_entity.id
_entity.type
_entity.pdbx_description
1 polymer ?
#
loop_
_entity_poly.entity_id
_entity_poly.type
_entity_poly.pdbx_seq_one_letter_code
_entity_poly.pdbx_strand_id
1 'polypeptide(L)'
;MKECLQEEVLQSYLDGELHERRREQVTSHLASCITCSDLTRQLEQENSVLAAALAPEFEAAVPSERLRQRIDAAIAANRLEAVAGNERAVNVRDWLSSLSDLFTLRPQRTLAYASLMVIIGFGVIMAMMRWQTTPLQSTNPVVATFPPAPNQEPTTTPAPISSVPSSAPARTNSTITAVPNNRRRRSTAVIAPASSRQNETAANHVKLLPGERSYLQTIAQLDLTIKSDKGRMKPDVQAEYQRNLAFVDRTLAVARTAAKSNPNDPDATEFMFSAYQSKVDLLNTVAEARVIDKPK
;
A
#
# COMPACT_ATOMS: atom_id res chain seq x y z
N MET A 1 -42.16 -3.98 -17.55
CA MET A 1 -41.17 -2.98 -17.10
C MET A 1 -40.14 -3.76 -16.30
N LYS A 2 -38.91 -3.91 -16.81
CA LYS A 2 -37.85 -4.56 -16.03
C LYS A 2 -37.42 -3.58 -14.95
N GLU A 3 -37.36 -4.05 -13.72
CA GLU A 3 -36.88 -3.27 -12.57
C GLU A 3 -35.44 -2.82 -12.85
N CYS A 4 -35.14 -1.54 -12.61
CA CYS A 4 -33.79 -1.00 -12.81
C CYS A 4 -32.86 -1.52 -11.71
N LEU A 5 -31.55 -1.47 -11.98
CA LEU A 5 -30.54 -1.80 -10.99
C LEU A 5 -30.55 -0.78 -9.83
N GLN A 6 -30.31 -1.28 -8.62
CA GLN A 6 -30.07 -0.44 -7.44
C GLN A 6 -28.70 0.25 -7.57
N GLU A 7 -28.60 1.48 -7.06
CA GLU A 7 -27.38 2.29 -7.12
C GLU A 7 -26.18 1.59 -6.47
N GLU A 8 -26.39 0.92 -5.33
CA GLU A 8 -25.35 0.15 -4.62
C GLU A 8 -24.71 -0.92 -5.51
N VAL A 9 -25.53 -1.66 -6.29
CA VAL A 9 -25.04 -2.69 -7.20
C VAL A 9 -24.24 -2.08 -8.34
N LEU A 10 -24.64 -0.88 -8.79
CA LEU A 10 -23.94 -0.17 -9.84
C LEU A 10 -22.61 0.41 -9.36
N GLN A 11 -22.54 0.91 -8.12
CA GLN A 11 -21.30 1.34 -7.48
C GLN A 11 -20.34 0.17 -7.29
N SER A 12 -20.81 -0.96 -6.72
CA SER A 12 -19.98 -2.18 -6.61
C SER A 12 -19.50 -2.69 -7.97
N TYR A 13 -20.27 -2.48 -9.05
CA TYR A 13 -19.85 -2.81 -10.41
C TYR A 13 -18.69 -1.93 -10.88
N LEU A 14 -18.78 -0.62 -10.65
CA LEU A 14 -17.74 0.36 -10.99
C LEU A 14 -16.46 0.17 -10.17
N ASP A 15 -16.60 -0.19 -8.89
CA ASP A 15 -15.48 -0.47 -7.99
C ASP A 15 -14.83 -1.85 -8.23
N GLY A 16 -15.47 -2.70 -9.06
CA GLY A 16 -14.96 -4.03 -9.39
C GLY A 16 -15.17 -5.09 -8.30
N GLU A 17 -16.00 -4.81 -7.30
CA GLU A 17 -16.26 -5.70 -6.15
C GLU A 17 -17.29 -6.80 -6.45
N LEU A 18 -17.94 -6.74 -7.63
CA LEU A 18 -18.92 -7.75 -8.03
C LEU A 18 -18.26 -9.08 -8.46
N HIS A 19 -18.85 -10.17 -7.96
CA HIS A 19 -18.50 -11.54 -8.37
C HIS A 19 -18.88 -11.78 -9.84
N GLU A 20 -18.14 -12.66 -10.54
CA GLU A 20 -18.23 -12.89 -12.00
C GLU A 20 -19.68 -13.01 -12.53
N ARG A 21 -20.47 -13.94 -11.96
CA ARG A 21 -21.87 -14.17 -12.37
C ARG A 21 -22.75 -12.92 -12.24
N ARG A 22 -22.54 -12.11 -11.20
CA ARG A 22 -23.32 -10.88 -10.98
C ARG A 22 -22.86 -9.77 -11.92
N ARG A 23 -21.56 -9.71 -12.24
CA ARG A 23 -21.01 -8.80 -13.25
C ARG A 23 -21.59 -9.06 -14.64
N GLU A 24 -21.73 -10.32 -15.05
CA GLU A 24 -22.39 -10.72 -16.32
C GLU A 24 -23.87 -10.31 -16.36
N GLN A 25 -24.58 -10.41 -15.24
CA GLN A 25 -25.97 -9.97 -15.13
C GLN A 25 -26.10 -8.44 -15.25
N VAL A 26 -25.21 -7.69 -14.59
CA VAL A 26 -25.18 -6.23 -14.67
C VAL A 26 -24.83 -5.77 -16.09
N THR A 27 -23.79 -6.34 -16.70
CA THR A 27 -23.39 -6.00 -18.08
C THR A 27 -24.49 -6.28 -19.10
N SER A 28 -25.17 -7.43 -19.00
CA SER A 28 -26.33 -7.73 -19.86
C SER A 28 -27.51 -6.78 -19.62
N HIS A 29 -27.73 -6.34 -18.38
CA HIS A 29 -28.73 -5.33 -18.06
C HIS A 29 -28.37 -3.96 -18.66
N LEU A 30 -27.13 -3.49 -18.47
CA LEU A 30 -26.62 -2.22 -19.01
C LEU A 30 -26.73 -2.16 -20.54
N ALA A 31 -26.54 -3.28 -21.23
CA ALA A 31 -26.71 -3.37 -22.69
C ALA A 31 -28.17 -3.21 -23.15
N SER A 32 -29.16 -3.45 -22.26
CA SER A 32 -30.59 -3.45 -22.62
C SER A 32 -31.40 -2.33 -21.94
N CYS A 33 -30.82 -1.62 -20.98
CA CYS A 33 -31.49 -0.61 -20.17
C CYS A 33 -30.78 0.74 -20.28
N ILE A 34 -31.40 1.66 -21.05
CA ILE A 34 -30.82 2.98 -21.33
C ILE A 34 -30.61 3.81 -20.06
N THR A 35 -31.57 3.79 -19.13
CA THR A 35 -31.52 4.57 -17.88
C THR A 35 -30.36 4.15 -17.01
N CYS A 36 -30.13 2.84 -16.85
CA CYS A 36 -28.99 2.35 -16.09
C CYS A 36 -27.67 2.69 -16.79
N SER A 37 -27.59 2.60 -18.12
CA SER A 37 -26.38 2.97 -18.85
C SER A 37 -26.03 4.46 -18.76
N ASP A 38 -27.04 5.34 -18.75
CA ASP A 38 -26.83 6.78 -18.57
C ASP A 38 -26.39 7.11 -17.15
N LEU A 39 -26.98 6.45 -16.14
CA LEU A 39 -26.56 6.59 -14.75
C LEU A 39 -25.10 6.14 -14.56
N THR A 40 -24.69 5.02 -15.19
CA THR A 40 -23.30 4.56 -15.14
C THR A 40 -22.34 5.62 -15.71
N ARG A 41 -22.69 6.22 -16.86
CA ARG A 41 -21.88 7.27 -17.48
C ARG A 41 -21.76 8.52 -16.60
N GLN A 42 -22.84 8.89 -15.92
CA GLN A 42 -22.82 10.01 -14.98
C GLN A 42 -21.86 9.74 -13.82
N LEU A 43 -21.94 8.56 -13.21
CA LEU A 43 -21.05 8.17 -12.10
C LEU A 43 -19.59 8.08 -12.54
N GLU A 44 -19.31 7.55 -13.73
CA GLU A 44 -17.96 7.54 -14.32
C GLU A 44 -17.44 8.98 -14.53
N GLN A 45 -18.29 9.89 -14.99
CA GLN A 45 -17.92 11.29 -15.18
C GLN A 45 -17.60 11.96 -13.83
N GLU A 46 -18.41 11.76 -12.81
CA GLU A 46 -18.16 12.28 -11.45
C GLU A 46 -16.85 11.72 -10.87
N ASN A 47 -16.61 10.41 -11.00
CA ASN A 47 -15.37 9.77 -10.56
C ASN A 47 -14.15 10.29 -11.33
N SER A 48 -14.28 10.55 -12.63
CA SER A 48 -13.19 11.09 -13.45
C SER A 48 -12.75 12.49 -13.00
N VAL A 49 -13.68 13.32 -12.54
CA VAL A 49 -13.38 14.67 -12.01
C VAL A 49 -12.62 14.55 -10.69
N LEU A 50 -13.03 13.64 -9.81
CA LEU A 50 -12.33 13.37 -8.54
C LEU A 50 -10.92 12.84 -8.80
N ALA A 51 -10.78 11.87 -9.70
CA ALA A 51 -9.49 11.32 -10.10
C ALA A 51 -8.54 12.40 -10.66
N ALA A 52 -9.05 13.29 -11.52
CA ALA A 52 -8.28 14.40 -12.07
C ALA A 52 -7.84 15.40 -10.99
N ALA A 53 -8.71 15.72 -10.03
CA ALA A 53 -8.40 16.62 -8.93
C ALA A 53 -7.33 16.06 -7.98
N LEU A 54 -7.32 14.73 -7.77
CA LEU A 54 -6.37 14.04 -6.90
C LEU A 54 -5.08 13.58 -7.60
N ALA A 55 -5.03 13.65 -8.93
CA ALA A 55 -3.87 13.20 -9.72
C ALA A 55 -2.52 13.78 -9.23
N PRO A 56 -2.39 15.08 -8.87
CA PRO A 56 -1.12 15.64 -8.41
C PRO A 56 -0.60 15.02 -7.10
N GLU A 57 -1.51 14.65 -6.20
CA GLU A 57 -1.15 14.01 -4.91
C GLU A 57 -0.71 12.57 -5.13
N PHE A 58 -1.33 11.87 -6.08
CA PHE A 58 -0.93 10.52 -6.45
C PHE A 58 0.41 10.49 -7.21
N GLU A 59 0.72 11.48 -8.05
CA GLU A 59 2.01 11.56 -8.74
C GLU A 59 3.21 11.63 -7.78
N ALA A 60 3.05 12.25 -6.61
CA ALA A 60 4.07 12.28 -5.57
C ALA A 60 4.18 10.96 -4.77
N ALA A 61 3.08 10.20 -4.68
CA ALA A 61 2.98 8.94 -3.95
C ALA A 61 3.20 7.69 -4.82
N VAL A 62 3.36 7.88 -6.13
CA VAL A 62 3.56 6.81 -7.10
C VAL A 62 4.84 6.02 -6.77
N PRO A 63 4.80 4.68 -6.88
CA PRO A 63 5.99 3.86 -6.70
C PRO A 63 7.13 4.32 -7.60
N SER A 64 8.36 4.34 -7.05
CA SER A 64 9.57 4.75 -7.75
C SER A 64 9.59 4.27 -9.21
N GLU A 65 10.10 5.08 -10.12
CA GLU A 65 10.18 4.77 -11.56
C GLU A 65 10.75 3.36 -11.85
N ARG A 66 11.63 2.87 -10.97
CA ARG A 66 12.18 1.51 -11.00
C ARG A 66 11.14 0.41 -10.75
N LEU A 67 10.18 0.59 -9.85
CA LEU A 67 9.10 -0.39 -9.65
C LEU A 67 8.18 -0.44 -10.87
N ARG A 68 7.84 0.73 -11.43
CA ARG A 68 7.08 0.81 -12.69
C ARG A 68 7.77 0.04 -13.81
N GLN A 69 9.05 0.32 -14.06
CA GLN A 69 9.84 -0.38 -15.07
C GLN A 69 9.89 -1.91 -14.85
N ARG A 70 9.96 -2.38 -13.60
CA ARG A 70 9.92 -3.81 -13.28
C ARG A 70 8.56 -4.43 -13.53
N ILE A 71 7.48 -3.73 -13.17
CA ILE A 71 6.11 -4.18 -13.42
C ILE A 71 5.86 -4.22 -14.93
N ASP A 72 6.23 -3.18 -15.66
CA ASP A 72 6.06 -3.11 -17.12
C ASP A 72 6.84 -4.21 -17.83
N ALA A 73 8.08 -4.47 -17.41
CA ALA A 73 8.87 -5.58 -17.92
C ALA A 73 8.22 -6.95 -17.62
N ALA A 74 7.66 -7.13 -16.42
CA ALA A 74 6.97 -8.37 -16.05
C ALA A 74 5.66 -8.57 -16.84
N ILE A 75 4.88 -7.50 -17.07
CA ILE A 75 3.67 -7.56 -17.89
C ILE A 75 4.02 -7.85 -19.35
N ALA A 76 5.05 -7.20 -19.90
CA ALA A 76 5.53 -7.46 -21.25
C ALA A 76 6.00 -8.91 -21.42
N ALA A 77 6.75 -9.45 -20.45
CA ALA A 77 7.16 -10.85 -20.44
C ALA A 77 5.94 -11.79 -20.41
N ASN A 78 4.96 -11.57 -19.53
CA ASN A 78 3.74 -12.38 -19.47
C ASN A 78 2.89 -12.31 -20.76
N ARG A 79 2.82 -11.15 -21.42
CA ARG A 79 2.13 -11.01 -22.71
C ARG A 79 2.85 -11.78 -23.82
N LEU A 80 4.18 -11.74 -23.84
CA LEU A 80 4.97 -12.52 -24.80
C LEU A 80 4.85 -14.02 -24.52
N GLU A 81 4.79 -14.45 -23.25
CA GLU A 81 4.53 -15.83 -22.88
C GLU A 81 3.11 -16.28 -23.23
N ALA A 82 2.10 -15.41 -23.11
CA ALA A 82 0.74 -15.72 -23.55
C ALA A 82 0.63 -15.87 -25.08
N VAL A 83 1.35 -15.05 -25.85
CA VAL A 83 1.40 -15.13 -27.32
C VAL A 83 2.26 -16.31 -27.78
N ALA A 84 3.41 -16.57 -27.14
CA ALA A 84 4.28 -17.71 -27.44
C ALA A 84 3.70 -19.05 -26.95
N GLY A 85 2.90 -19.03 -25.88
CA GLY A 85 2.13 -20.17 -25.39
C GLY A 85 0.98 -20.56 -26.30
N ASN A 86 0.58 -19.70 -27.25
CA ASN A 86 -0.39 -20.03 -28.29
C ASN A 86 0.25 -20.81 -29.46
N GLU A 87 1.57 -20.71 -29.67
CA GLU A 87 2.30 -21.55 -30.63
C GLU A 87 2.82 -22.86 -30.01
N ARG A 88 3.00 -22.88 -28.68
CA ARG A 88 3.10 -24.11 -27.90
C ARG A 88 1.74 -24.48 -27.32
N ALA A 89 0.77 -24.67 -28.21
CA ALA A 89 -0.31 -25.61 -27.93
C ALA A 89 0.35 -26.96 -27.65
N VAL A 90 0.72 -27.20 -26.40
CA VAL A 90 1.05 -28.51 -25.87
C VAL A 90 -0.20 -29.32 -26.14
N ASN A 91 -0.12 -30.10 -27.21
CA ASN A 91 -1.15 -31.03 -27.62
C ASN A 91 -1.31 -31.96 -26.41
N VAL A 92 -2.34 -31.74 -25.60
CA VAL A 92 -2.61 -32.52 -24.37
C VAL A 92 -2.66 -34.02 -24.70
N ARG A 93 -2.97 -34.34 -25.96
CA ARG A 93 -2.91 -35.66 -26.57
C ARG A 93 -1.49 -36.25 -26.68
N ASP A 94 -0.47 -35.44 -27.00
CA ASP A 94 0.92 -35.90 -27.07
C ASP A 94 1.53 -36.08 -25.67
N TRP A 95 1.19 -35.22 -24.69
CA TRP A 95 1.59 -35.42 -23.29
C TRP A 95 0.93 -36.66 -22.66
N LEU A 96 -0.37 -36.90 -22.94
CA LEU A 96 -1.05 -38.12 -22.53
C LEU A 96 -0.48 -39.38 -23.21
N SER A 97 0.09 -39.26 -24.41
CA SER A 97 0.75 -40.39 -25.09
C SER A 97 2.05 -40.81 -24.39
N SER A 98 2.87 -39.87 -23.92
CA SER A 98 4.08 -40.20 -23.14
C SER A 98 3.78 -40.78 -21.75
N LEU A 99 2.61 -40.47 -21.16
CA LEU A 99 2.16 -41.14 -19.94
C LEU A 99 1.67 -42.56 -20.22
N SER A 100 1.09 -42.85 -21.39
CA SER A 100 0.65 -44.20 -21.73
C SER A 100 1.80 -45.20 -21.92
N ASP A 101 2.99 -44.74 -22.32
CA ASP A 101 4.19 -45.59 -22.38
C ASP A 101 4.69 -46.01 -20.99
N LEU A 102 4.47 -45.19 -19.96
CA LEU A 102 4.74 -45.53 -18.56
C LEU A 102 3.74 -46.54 -17.97
N PHE A 103 2.58 -46.72 -18.60
CA PHE A 103 1.57 -47.72 -18.24
C PHE A 103 1.59 -48.97 -19.12
N THR A 104 2.62 -49.14 -19.96
CA THR A 104 2.91 -50.45 -20.56
C THR A 104 3.50 -51.38 -19.50
N LEU A 105 2.61 -51.89 -18.66
CA LEU A 105 2.87 -52.86 -17.60
C LEU A 105 3.52 -54.12 -18.19
N ARG A 106 4.85 -54.20 -18.09
CA ARG A 106 5.55 -55.49 -18.13
C ARG A 106 5.04 -56.34 -16.96
N PRO A 107 4.53 -57.56 -17.19
CA PRO A 107 3.65 -58.29 -16.25
C PRO A 107 4.33 -58.87 -15.00
N GLN A 108 5.49 -58.36 -14.57
CA GLN A 108 6.34 -59.02 -13.56
C GLN A 108 6.36 -58.37 -12.17
N ARG A 109 5.57 -57.31 -11.90
CA ARG A 109 5.59 -56.58 -10.60
C ARG A 109 4.23 -56.22 -9.99
N THR A 110 3.17 -56.95 -10.32
CA THR A 110 1.77 -56.61 -9.95
C THR A 110 1.33 -56.92 -8.51
N LEU A 111 2.16 -57.54 -7.67
CA LEU A 111 1.72 -57.92 -6.31
C LEU A 111 2.03 -56.88 -5.21
N ALA A 112 2.84 -55.85 -5.48
CA ALA A 112 3.24 -54.89 -4.43
C ALA A 112 2.38 -53.61 -4.37
N TYR A 113 1.71 -53.21 -5.46
CA TYR A 113 1.02 -51.91 -5.54
C TYR A 113 -0.49 -51.96 -5.27
N ALA A 114 -1.09 -53.15 -5.26
CA ALA A 114 -2.52 -53.30 -4.97
C ALA A 114 -2.86 -53.00 -3.50
N SER A 115 -1.96 -53.32 -2.55
CA SER A 115 -2.20 -53.04 -1.12
C SER A 115 -2.18 -51.54 -0.82
N LEU A 116 -1.34 -50.77 -1.51
CA LEU A 116 -1.18 -49.34 -1.29
C LEU A 116 -2.40 -48.54 -1.76
N MET A 117 -3.07 -48.97 -2.84
CA MET A 117 -4.30 -48.33 -3.32
C MET A 117 -5.50 -48.55 -2.39
N VAL A 118 -5.58 -49.70 -1.72
CA VAL A 118 -6.64 -49.98 -0.74
C VAL A 118 -6.48 -49.11 0.51
N ILE A 119 -5.26 -48.92 0.99
CA ILE A 119 -4.96 -48.09 2.17
C ILE A 119 -5.29 -46.61 1.91
N ILE A 120 -4.91 -46.09 0.74
CA ILE A 120 -5.20 -44.70 0.36
C ILE A 120 -6.71 -44.49 0.18
N GLY A 121 -7.39 -45.42 -0.49
CA GLY A 121 -8.85 -45.34 -0.67
C GLY A 121 -9.61 -45.31 0.67
N PHE A 122 -9.21 -46.15 1.62
CA PHE A 122 -9.85 -46.19 2.94
C PHE A 122 -9.59 -44.91 3.76
N GLY A 123 -8.38 -44.35 3.66
CA GLY A 123 -8.03 -43.08 4.33
C GLY A 123 -8.87 -41.90 3.85
N VAL A 124 -9.13 -41.82 2.54
CA VAL A 124 -9.96 -40.74 1.94
C VAL A 124 -11.42 -40.84 2.40
N ILE A 125 -11.98 -42.06 2.44
CA ILE A 125 -13.37 -42.28 2.87
C ILE A 125 -13.55 -41.91 4.36
N MET A 126 -12.60 -42.29 5.22
CA MET A 126 -12.63 -41.95 6.66
C MET A 126 -12.51 -40.44 6.91
N ALA A 127 -11.68 -39.73 6.13
CA ALA A 127 -11.56 -38.28 6.23
C ALA A 127 -12.86 -37.56 5.83
N MET A 128 -13.52 -38.05 4.76
CA MET A 128 -14.76 -37.45 4.26
C MET A 128 -15.95 -37.66 5.21
N MET A 129 -16.03 -38.82 5.90
CA MET A 129 -17.06 -39.05 6.94
C MET A 129 -16.86 -38.17 8.18
N ARG A 130 -15.61 -37.86 8.57
CA ARG A 130 -15.33 -37.00 9.74
C ARG A 130 -15.67 -35.53 9.53
N TRP A 131 -15.72 -35.06 8.29
CA TRP A 131 -16.09 -33.67 7.98
C TRP A 131 -17.60 -33.43 7.91
N GLN A 132 -18.42 -34.48 7.84
CA GLN A 132 -19.88 -34.34 7.82
C GLN A 132 -20.52 -34.30 9.22
N THR A 133 -19.77 -34.61 10.29
CA THR A 133 -20.34 -34.78 11.64
C THR A 133 -20.15 -33.60 12.61
N THR A 134 -19.93 -32.37 12.14
CA THR A 134 -20.00 -31.18 13.01
C THR A 134 -21.40 -30.53 12.94
N PRO A 135 -22.31 -30.77 13.90
CA PRO A 135 -23.52 -29.98 14.03
C PRO A 135 -23.17 -28.57 14.56
N LEU A 136 -23.64 -27.55 13.85
CA LEU A 136 -23.57 -26.15 14.26
C LEU A 136 -24.42 -25.94 15.53
N GLN A 137 -23.77 -25.59 16.63
CA GLN A 137 -24.42 -25.16 17.87
C GLN A 137 -24.90 -23.72 17.71
N SER A 138 -26.22 -23.59 17.50
CA SER A 138 -26.96 -22.33 17.55
C SER A 138 -27.08 -21.84 18.99
N THR A 139 -26.29 -20.85 19.38
CA THR A 139 -26.46 -20.11 20.65
C THR A 139 -27.39 -18.92 20.43
N ASN A 140 -28.68 -19.11 20.72
CA ASN A 140 -29.61 -18.03 20.99
C ASN A 140 -29.31 -17.43 22.37
N PRO A 141 -29.14 -16.10 22.52
CA PRO A 141 -29.18 -15.48 23.83
C PRO A 141 -30.62 -15.40 24.37
N VAL A 142 -30.74 -15.88 25.60
CA VAL A 142 -31.93 -15.99 26.43
C VAL A 142 -32.66 -14.66 26.61
N VAL A 143 -33.95 -14.66 26.26
CA VAL A 143 -34.97 -13.70 26.72
C VAL A 143 -35.17 -13.91 28.22
N ALA A 144 -34.81 -12.92 29.02
CA ALA A 144 -35.23 -12.83 30.42
C ALA A 144 -36.57 -12.09 30.49
N THR A 145 -37.63 -12.85 30.76
CA THR A 145 -38.96 -12.38 31.14
C THR A 145 -38.93 -11.80 32.55
N PHE A 146 -39.33 -10.55 32.72
CA PHE A 146 -39.75 -9.97 34.01
C PHE A 146 -41.28 -9.75 34.00
N PRO A 147 -42.02 -10.10 35.09
CA PRO A 147 -43.48 -9.96 35.19
C PRO A 147 -43.95 -8.51 35.52
N PRO A 148 -45.25 -8.18 35.33
CA PRO A 148 -45.73 -6.78 35.19
C PRO A 148 -46.49 -6.17 36.40
N ALA A 149 -46.62 -4.83 36.32
CA ALA A 149 -47.67 -3.91 36.83
C ALA A 149 -47.42 -3.17 38.19
N PRO A 150 -48.04 -1.97 38.44
CA PRO A 150 -49.04 -1.23 37.65
C PRO A 150 -48.82 0.30 37.44
N ASN A 151 -49.29 0.77 36.28
CA ASN A 151 -50.19 1.92 36.01
C ASN A 151 -50.05 3.23 36.82
N GLN A 152 -49.65 4.34 36.17
CA GLN A 152 -50.31 5.66 36.28
C GLN A 152 -50.14 6.49 34.98
N GLU A 153 -51.24 6.68 34.27
CA GLU A 153 -51.57 7.87 33.46
C GLU A 153 -52.75 8.56 34.19
N PRO A 154 -52.95 9.90 34.11
CA PRO A 154 -53.48 10.49 32.88
C PRO A 154 -53.08 11.95 32.54
N THR A 155 -52.99 12.21 31.23
CA THR A 155 -53.64 13.30 30.44
C THR A 155 -53.52 14.78 30.89
N THR A 156 -53.11 15.67 29.96
CA THR A 156 -53.93 16.77 29.36
C THR A 156 -53.08 17.89 28.69
N THR A 157 -53.31 18.11 27.38
CA THR A 157 -53.01 19.29 26.53
C THR A 157 -54.07 20.40 26.77
N PRO A 158 -53.90 21.76 26.64
CA PRO A 158 -53.28 22.53 25.53
C PRO A 158 -52.52 23.85 25.89
N ALA A 159 -51.96 24.49 24.83
CA ALA A 159 -51.24 25.78 24.69
C ALA A 159 -52.05 27.06 25.12
N PRO A 160 -51.60 28.36 25.01
CA PRO A 160 -50.48 28.94 24.22
C PRO A 160 -49.71 30.19 24.81
N ILE A 161 -48.83 30.78 23.97
CA ILE A 161 -48.45 32.23 23.84
C ILE A 161 -46.99 32.65 24.19
N SER A 162 -46.30 33.12 23.14
CA SER A 162 -45.24 34.16 23.00
C SER A 162 -43.99 34.19 23.89
N SER A 163 -42.80 34.19 23.28
CA SER A 163 -42.16 35.42 22.75
C SER A 163 -40.74 35.15 22.23
N VAL A 164 -40.42 35.80 21.11
CA VAL A 164 -39.09 35.92 20.45
C VAL A 164 -38.59 37.34 20.74
N PRO A 165 -37.29 37.57 21.00
CA PRO A 165 -36.35 38.08 19.98
C PRO A 165 -34.97 37.37 20.07
N SER A 166 -34.36 36.97 18.95
CA SER A 166 -33.49 37.80 18.08
C SER A 166 -32.25 38.36 18.79
N SER A 167 -31.10 37.72 18.57
CA SER A 167 -29.79 38.39 18.59
C SER A 167 -28.76 37.59 17.78
N ALA A 168 -28.28 38.22 16.71
CA ALA A 168 -27.18 37.82 15.85
C ALA A 168 -25.85 38.48 16.34
N PRO A 169 -24.71 38.36 15.64
CA PRO A 169 -23.44 37.89 16.19
C PRO A 169 -22.48 38.99 16.65
N ALA A 170 -21.66 38.69 17.66
CA ALA A 170 -20.58 39.59 18.10
C ALA A 170 -19.30 39.35 17.28
N ARG A 171 -19.00 40.32 16.41
CA ARG A 171 -17.64 40.66 15.96
C ARG A 171 -17.03 41.59 17.02
N THR A 172 -15.76 41.37 17.37
CA THR A 172 -14.94 42.36 18.08
C THR A 172 -13.76 42.76 17.20
N ASN A 173 -13.84 43.98 16.67
CA ASN A 173 -12.71 44.75 16.16
C ASN A 173 -12.10 45.55 17.32
N SER A 174 -10.77 45.64 17.40
CA SER A 174 -10.07 46.74 18.07
C SER A 174 -8.74 47.05 17.37
N THR A 175 -8.83 48.08 16.52
CA THR A 175 -7.93 49.20 16.18
C THR A 175 -6.51 49.28 16.79
N ILE A 176 -5.51 49.22 15.89
CA ILE A 176 -4.42 50.19 15.60
C ILE A 176 -3.84 51.04 16.75
N THR A 177 -2.54 50.87 17.03
CA THR A 177 -1.64 51.95 17.49
C THR A 177 -0.20 51.79 16.94
N ALA A 178 0.20 52.77 16.14
CA ALA A 178 1.52 53.39 15.89
C ALA A 178 2.87 52.62 15.88
N VAL A 179 3.59 52.84 14.77
CA VAL A 179 5.02 52.59 14.48
C VAL A 179 5.88 53.73 15.08
N PRO A 180 7.14 53.49 15.53
CA PRO A 180 8.26 54.01 14.74
C PRO A 180 9.48 53.06 14.62
N ASN A 181 9.82 52.81 13.35
CA ASN A 181 11.15 52.79 12.74
C ASN A 181 12.38 53.04 13.66
N ASN A 182 13.28 52.05 13.78
CA ASN A 182 14.69 52.36 14.03
C ASN A 182 15.62 51.52 13.15
N ARG A 183 16.40 52.26 12.35
CA ARG A 183 17.29 51.83 11.28
C ARG A 183 18.67 52.36 11.64
N ARG A 184 19.61 51.48 12.01
CA ARG A 184 21.09 51.62 11.98
C ARG A 184 21.66 50.50 12.89
N ARG A 185 22.80 49.87 12.64
CA ARG A 185 23.96 50.30 11.87
C ARG A 185 24.81 49.08 11.53
N ARG A 186 25.35 49.15 10.31
CA ARG A 186 26.44 48.35 9.74
C ARG A 186 27.72 48.52 10.58
N SER A 187 28.36 47.43 10.97
CA SER A 187 29.75 47.42 11.42
C SER A 187 30.51 46.30 10.71
N THR A 188 31.29 46.71 9.74
CA THR A 188 32.41 45.98 9.14
C THR A 188 33.50 45.77 10.18
N ALA A 189 33.94 44.53 10.36
CA ALA A 189 35.24 44.20 10.94
C ALA A 189 35.88 43.09 10.09
N VAL A 190 37.15 43.29 9.76
CA VAL A 190 37.95 42.56 8.77
C VAL A 190 39.15 41.95 9.50
N ILE A 191 39.29 40.60 9.36
CA ILE A 191 40.51 39.74 9.39
C ILE A 191 41.24 39.61 10.75
N ALA A 192 41.46 38.41 11.32
CA ALA A 192 42.43 37.39 10.89
C ALA A 192 42.20 36.00 11.55
N PRO A 193 42.92 34.92 11.12
CA PRO A 193 42.41 33.55 11.07
C PRO A 193 42.64 32.76 12.37
N ALA A 194 41.58 32.11 12.86
CA ALA A 194 41.70 31.06 13.87
C ALA A 194 41.75 29.71 13.16
N SER A 195 42.91 29.06 13.28
CA SER A 195 43.21 27.73 12.79
C SER A 195 42.08 26.73 13.01
N SER A 196 41.88 25.89 12.00
CA SER A 196 41.21 24.60 12.05
C SER A 196 41.68 23.76 13.24
N ARG A 197 41.05 23.97 14.40
CA ARG A 197 41.10 23.04 15.52
C ARG A 197 39.87 22.15 15.41
N GLN A 198 40.12 20.97 14.85
CA GLN A 198 39.61 19.71 15.37
C GLN A 198 38.08 19.65 15.53
N ASN A 199 37.41 19.32 14.43
CA ASN A 199 36.12 18.60 14.46
C ASN A 199 36.33 17.14 14.90
N GLU A 200 36.97 16.95 16.05
CA GLU A 200 37.11 15.68 16.75
C GLU A 200 36.77 15.97 18.21
N THR A 201 35.84 15.21 18.79
CA THR A 201 35.31 15.33 20.17
C THR A 201 34.06 16.20 20.40
N ALA A 202 33.18 16.30 19.41
CA ALA A 202 31.74 16.42 19.66
C ALA A 202 31.01 15.14 19.21
N ALA A 203 31.55 13.98 19.59
CA ALA A 203 30.74 12.78 19.76
C ALA A 203 29.80 13.01 20.96
N ASN A 204 28.84 13.93 20.79
CA ASN A 204 27.60 13.87 21.53
C ASN A 204 27.17 12.41 21.45
N HIS A 205 26.98 11.78 22.60
CA HIS A 205 26.32 10.50 22.71
C HIS A 205 24.88 10.72 22.24
N VAL A 206 24.70 10.82 20.92
CA VAL A 206 23.40 10.89 20.28
C VAL A 206 22.71 9.64 20.76
N LYS A 207 21.68 9.79 21.60
CA LYS A 207 20.88 8.67 22.07
C LYS A 207 20.23 8.08 20.83
N LEU A 208 20.88 7.05 20.30
CA LEU A 208 20.39 6.33 19.14
C LEU A 208 19.18 5.51 19.58
N LEU A 209 18.17 5.48 18.73
CA LEU A 209 17.04 4.59 18.97
C LEU A 209 17.51 3.13 18.82
N PRO A 210 16.88 2.16 19.52
CA PRO A 210 17.16 0.74 19.32
C PRO A 210 17.08 0.39 17.83
N GLY A 211 18.05 -0.35 17.28
CA GLY A 211 18.08 -0.73 15.86
C GLY A 211 18.75 0.28 14.90
N GLU A 212 18.82 1.57 15.25
CA GLU A 212 19.41 2.62 14.39
C GLU A 212 20.90 2.37 14.07
N ARG A 213 21.65 1.80 15.03
CA ARG A 213 23.08 1.51 14.87
C ARG A 213 23.38 0.56 13.71
N SER A 214 22.53 -0.46 13.52
CA SER A 214 22.73 -1.46 12.46
C SER A 214 22.68 -0.80 11.08
N TYR A 215 21.63 0.00 10.84
CA TYR A 215 21.48 0.75 9.59
C TYR A 215 22.64 1.70 9.33
N LEU A 216 23.10 2.44 10.36
CA LEU A 216 24.22 3.36 10.22
C LEU A 216 25.53 2.64 9.84
N GLN A 217 25.78 1.45 10.41
CA GLN A 217 26.94 0.64 10.06
C GLN A 217 26.86 0.15 8.61
N THR A 218 25.72 -0.37 8.18
CA THR A 218 25.50 -0.81 6.80
C THR A 218 25.67 0.34 5.80
N ILE A 219 25.08 1.50 6.10
CA ILE A 219 25.20 2.71 5.27
C ILE A 219 26.66 3.15 5.17
N ALA A 220 27.39 3.18 6.30
CA ALA A 220 28.79 3.56 6.30
C ALA A 220 29.65 2.59 5.47
N GLN A 221 29.42 1.29 5.59
CA GLN A 221 30.12 0.28 4.81
C GLN A 221 29.85 0.45 3.30
N LEU A 222 28.59 0.60 2.91
CA LEU A 222 28.20 0.80 1.51
C LEU A 222 28.76 2.09 0.94
N ASP A 223 28.71 3.19 1.70
CA ASP A 223 29.25 4.48 1.28
C ASP A 223 30.78 4.42 1.08
N LEU A 224 31.50 3.70 1.95
CA LEU A 224 32.93 3.45 1.76
C LEU A 224 33.21 2.64 0.49
N THR A 225 32.45 1.57 0.22
CA THR A 225 32.57 0.77 -1.00
C THR A 225 32.29 1.59 -2.27
N ILE A 226 31.29 2.46 -2.23
CA ILE A 226 30.91 3.33 -3.35
C ILE A 226 31.96 4.45 -3.56
N LYS A 227 32.55 4.99 -2.49
CA LYS A 227 33.56 6.05 -2.57
C LYS A 227 34.96 5.54 -2.94
N SER A 228 35.31 4.30 -2.60
CA SER A 228 36.59 3.71 -2.99
C SER A 228 36.61 3.37 -4.49
N ASP A 229 35.47 2.98 -5.05
CA ASP A 229 35.32 2.66 -6.48
C ASP A 229 34.89 3.88 -7.32
N LYS A 230 35.68 4.96 -7.26
CA LYS A 230 35.39 6.28 -7.87
C LYS A 230 35.33 6.32 -9.40
N GLY A 231 35.64 5.22 -10.09
CA GLY A 231 36.10 5.27 -11.49
C GLY A 231 35.08 4.93 -12.58
N ARG A 232 33.78 4.71 -12.31
CA ARG A 232 32.94 3.93 -13.26
C ARG A 232 31.51 4.40 -13.55
N MET A 233 31.04 5.51 -12.98
CA MET A 233 29.66 5.96 -13.25
C MET A 233 29.62 7.02 -14.36
N LYS A 234 28.70 6.88 -15.31
CA LYS A 234 28.46 7.94 -16.31
C LYS A 234 28.10 9.25 -15.60
N PRO A 235 28.58 10.43 -16.08
CA PRO A 235 28.36 11.71 -15.40
C PRO A 235 26.88 12.03 -15.13
N ASP A 236 25.99 11.64 -16.05
CA ASP A 236 24.55 11.86 -15.93
C ASP A 236 23.93 11.03 -14.79
N VAL A 237 24.24 9.73 -14.75
CA VAL A 237 23.83 8.80 -13.67
C VAL A 237 24.40 9.26 -12.32
N GLN A 238 25.61 9.83 -12.31
CA GLN A 238 26.20 10.40 -11.10
C GLN A 238 25.43 11.61 -10.58
N ALA A 239 25.01 12.52 -11.46
CA ALA A 239 24.21 13.67 -11.08
C ALA A 239 22.84 13.26 -10.52
N GLU A 240 22.17 12.28 -11.14
CA GLU A 240 20.90 11.75 -10.65
C GLU A 240 21.06 11.07 -9.27
N TYR A 241 22.07 10.23 -9.12
CA TYR A 241 22.39 9.60 -7.83
C TYR A 241 22.61 10.63 -6.72
N GLN A 242 23.39 11.69 -6.99
CA GLN A 242 23.65 12.75 -6.01
C GLN A 242 22.37 13.49 -5.61
N ARG A 243 21.46 13.75 -6.56
CA ARG A 243 20.15 14.34 -6.27
C ARG A 243 19.31 13.44 -5.39
N ASN A 244 19.20 12.15 -5.74
CA ASN A 244 18.41 11.17 -4.98
C ASN A 244 18.99 10.97 -3.56
N LEU A 245 20.32 10.89 -3.43
CA LEU A 245 20.99 10.79 -2.15
C LEU A 245 20.73 12.02 -1.27
N ALA A 246 20.83 13.23 -1.83
CA ALA A 246 20.56 14.46 -1.10
C ALA A 246 19.10 14.56 -0.61
N PHE A 247 18.16 14.07 -1.42
CA PHE A 247 16.75 13.98 -1.03
C PHE A 247 16.56 13.01 0.15
N VAL A 248 17.07 11.78 0.03
CA VAL A 248 16.97 10.76 1.09
C VAL A 248 17.69 11.19 2.37
N ASP A 249 18.82 11.88 2.27
CA ASP A 249 19.53 12.41 3.44
C ASP A 249 18.72 13.49 4.17
N ARG A 250 18.01 14.34 3.42
CA ARG A 250 17.11 15.34 4.01
C ARG A 250 15.92 14.69 4.69
N THR A 251 15.25 13.73 4.04
CA THR A 251 14.10 13.03 4.64
C THR A 251 14.52 12.27 5.90
N LEU A 252 15.68 11.62 5.87
CA LEU A 252 16.23 10.92 7.02
C LEU A 252 16.56 11.86 8.19
N ALA A 253 17.07 13.06 7.91
CA ALA A 253 17.33 14.06 8.95
C ALA A 253 16.02 14.53 9.63
N VAL A 254 14.96 14.73 8.85
CA VAL A 254 13.63 15.11 9.36
C VAL A 254 13.03 13.95 10.17
N ALA A 255 13.01 12.74 9.61
CA ALA A 255 12.49 11.54 10.27
C ALA A 255 13.20 11.26 11.60
N ARG A 256 14.53 11.39 11.62
CA ARG A 256 15.35 11.23 12.83
C ARG A 256 15.04 12.30 13.87
N THR A 257 14.76 13.53 13.44
CA THR A 257 14.38 14.61 14.38
C THR A 257 13.01 14.33 14.99
N ALA A 258 12.03 13.93 14.17
CA ALA A 258 10.68 13.58 14.61
C ALA A 258 10.67 12.39 15.58
N ALA A 259 11.36 11.30 15.25
CA ALA A 259 11.47 10.11 16.10
C ALA A 259 12.19 10.39 17.43
N LYS A 260 13.16 11.33 17.43
CA LYS A 260 13.85 11.74 18.66
C LYS A 260 13.03 12.66 19.55
N SER A 261 12.24 13.56 18.95
CA SER A 261 11.33 14.41 19.73
C SER A 261 10.19 13.60 20.34
N ASN A 262 9.72 12.54 19.64
CA ASN A 262 8.59 11.71 20.06
C ASN A 262 8.98 10.21 20.09
N PRO A 263 9.77 9.74 21.07
CA PRO A 263 10.25 8.35 21.10
C PRO A 263 9.16 7.31 21.40
N ASN A 264 7.99 7.73 21.88
CA ASN A 264 6.86 6.85 22.17
C ASN A 264 5.85 6.76 21.01
N ASP A 265 6.09 7.49 19.92
CA ASP A 265 5.24 7.48 18.73
C ASP A 265 5.71 6.38 17.77
N PRO A 266 4.94 5.27 17.63
CA PRO A 266 5.35 4.15 16.80
C PRO A 266 5.48 4.55 15.32
N ASP A 267 4.60 5.44 14.82
CA ASP A 267 4.56 5.84 13.41
C ASP A 267 5.83 6.64 13.05
N ALA A 268 6.26 7.54 13.93
CA ALA A 268 7.50 8.30 13.74
C ALA A 268 8.74 7.39 13.71
N THR A 269 8.76 6.35 14.55
CA THR A 269 9.85 5.36 14.54
C THR A 269 9.84 4.49 13.29
N GLU A 270 8.67 4.06 12.83
CA GLU A 270 8.51 3.26 11.62
C GLU A 270 8.94 4.04 10.38
N PHE A 271 8.50 5.30 10.27
CA PHE A 271 8.91 6.20 9.20
C PHE A 271 10.44 6.45 9.19
N MET A 272 11.06 6.57 10.36
CA MET A 272 12.52 6.67 10.45
C MET A 272 13.22 5.41 9.92
N PHE A 273 12.75 4.22 10.26
CA PHE A 273 13.34 2.97 9.77
C PHE A 273 13.11 2.75 8.28
N SER A 274 11.94 3.11 7.74
CA SER A 274 11.68 3.03 6.28
C SER A 274 12.56 4.00 5.49
N ALA A 275 12.84 5.19 6.04
CA ALA A 275 13.82 6.12 5.46
C ALA A 275 15.25 5.54 5.46
N TYR A 276 15.65 4.83 6.54
CA TYR A 276 16.93 4.12 6.59
C TYR A 276 17.02 3.00 5.55
N GLN A 277 15.97 2.20 5.40
CA GLN A 277 15.90 1.14 4.38
C GLN A 277 16.02 1.71 2.97
N SER A 278 15.26 2.77 2.67
CA SER A 278 15.31 3.46 1.37
C SER A 278 16.73 3.95 1.03
N LYS A 279 17.49 4.42 2.02
CA LYS A 279 18.90 4.80 1.83
C LYS A 279 19.79 3.61 1.53
N VAL A 280 19.64 2.51 2.26
CA VAL A 280 20.41 1.27 2.01
C VAL A 280 20.12 0.73 0.61
N ASP A 281 18.84 0.71 0.20
CA ASP A 281 18.43 0.23 -1.11
C ASP A 281 18.97 1.09 -2.25
N LEU A 282 18.99 2.42 -2.08
CA LEU A 282 19.62 3.34 -3.03
C LEU A 282 21.11 3.03 -3.18
N LEU A 283 21.82 2.87 -2.06
CA LEU A 283 23.26 2.58 -2.07
C LEU A 283 23.55 1.21 -2.72
N ASN A 284 22.76 0.18 -2.41
CA ASN A 284 22.88 -1.14 -3.03
C ASN A 284 22.63 -1.09 -4.54
N THR A 285 21.58 -0.38 -4.97
CA THR A 285 21.26 -0.21 -6.40
C THR A 285 22.42 0.44 -7.15
N VAL A 286 23.05 1.45 -6.55
CA VAL A 286 24.18 2.16 -7.14
C VAL A 286 25.44 1.28 -7.16
N ALA A 287 25.66 0.48 -6.12
CA ALA A 287 26.74 -0.50 -6.11
C ALA A 287 26.54 -1.55 -7.21
N GLU A 288 25.33 -2.06 -7.41
CA GLU A 288 25.00 -3.05 -8.43
C GLU A 288 25.09 -2.49 -9.86
N ALA A 289 24.56 -1.29 -10.10
CA ALA A 289 24.64 -0.62 -11.40
C ALA A 289 26.09 -0.47 -11.89
N ARG A 290 27.03 -0.24 -10.97
CA ARG A 290 28.46 -0.15 -11.29
C ARG A 290 29.11 -1.50 -11.63
N VAL A 291 28.61 -2.60 -11.07
CA VAL A 291 29.09 -3.95 -11.40
C VAL A 291 28.73 -4.32 -12.85
N ILE A 292 27.54 -3.91 -13.30
CA ILE A 292 27.03 -4.21 -14.65
C ILE A 292 27.82 -3.47 -15.74
N ASP A 293 28.26 -2.23 -15.49
CA ASP A 293 29.10 -1.44 -16.40
C ASP A 293 30.59 -1.89 -16.43
N LYS A 294 30.90 -3.14 -16.05
CA LYS A 294 32.22 -3.77 -16.27
C LYS A 294 32.37 -4.25 -17.73
N PRO A 295 33.22 -3.62 -18.57
CA PRO A 295 33.57 -4.24 -19.84
C PRO A 295 34.37 -5.51 -19.52
N LYS A 296 34.02 -6.60 -20.22
CA LYS A 296 34.79 -7.84 -20.25
C LYS A 296 36.15 -7.61 -20.89
#